data_AF-A0A9W7A109-F1
#
_entry.id   AF-A0A9W7A109-F1
#
_cell.length_a   1.000
_cell.length_b   1.000
_cell.length_c   1.000
_cell.angle_alpha   90.00
_cell.angle_beta   90.00
_cell.angle_gamma   90.00
#
_symmetry.space_group_name_H-M   'P 1'
#
loop_
_entity.id
_entity.type
_entity.pdbx_description
1 polymer ?
#
loop_
_entity_poly.entity_id
_entity_poly.type
_entity_poly.pdbx_seq_one_letter_code
_entity_poly.pdbx_strand_id
1 'polypeptide(L)'
;MASSRAVLLSIWLIAPIVFVFVHGQDNGGSIDVGSDLNQENLVKQYSLFPYPERKKTDVFGKNSVDLPTVSYMCFEGRYSSVWRRPDLRILDAGGGTGDSTLTLAKQLHDIGNLDARVVHLDLSPASQAITRERAEYNGVGHMVEYALGSFLDEDLMSSLGTFDFIVSHGVLHHQADPGSGLRALKLALRPGGAISIMVYAELGRTGIYDVQQMMRLMSGSASSDEHKEVESLRELLGALPATSRVRRNDAFWGAVEGEVSTGAGAFDLFLHTQDRAYTVSELYDWVEGEAGLTIENFNEGGLYKPSLWISSSASEDLLDRVDELDDREKMDMAELLHAASQKHSFYARDGKKADRPWVAPDTIPCLPRRGQVNMNLDIIEQHDDFTVDISIDVSYASSVLPTPTMVEYKHVSALFQYPWIFGNCQKTFTDIWRDHALPANPAVRLPVFLEAMSTIVDMLSDWGYIAILSEPGELLPNVGSKRENQGYGEL
;
A
#
# COMPACT_ATOMS: atom_id res chain seq x y z
N MET A 1 59.41 -30.40 47.26
CA MET A 1 58.01 -30.56 46.81
C MET A 1 57.18 -29.43 47.40
N ALA A 2 57.10 -28.31 46.69
CA ALA A 2 56.15 -27.23 46.86
C ALA A 2 56.44 -26.15 45.80
N SER A 3 55.37 -25.64 45.19
CA SER A 3 55.20 -24.39 44.42
C SER A 3 56.11 -24.11 43.23
N SER A 4 55.50 -23.93 42.05
CA SER A 4 55.72 -22.76 41.19
C SER A 4 54.55 -22.60 40.21
N ARG A 5 53.99 -21.39 40.18
CA ARG A 5 53.01 -20.91 39.19
C ARG A 5 53.67 -20.85 37.81
N ALA A 6 52.97 -21.24 36.76
CA ALA A 6 53.31 -20.89 35.39
C ALA A 6 52.07 -20.33 34.69
N VAL A 7 52.25 -19.10 34.20
CA VAL A 7 51.33 -18.28 33.41
C VAL A 7 51.24 -18.87 32.01
N LEU A 8 50.03 -19.14 31.51
CA LEU A 8 49.79 -19.49 30.11
C LEU A 8 49.49 -18.21 29.32
N LEU A 9 50.49 -17.74 28.57
CA LEU A 9 50.32 -16.86 27.42
C LEU A 9 50.17 -17.74 26.18
N SER A 10 48.97 -17.81 25.59
CA SER A 10 48.74 -18.40 24.27
C SER A 10 48.72 -17.31 23.20
N ILE A 11 49.69 -17.42 22.30
CA ILE A 11 49.92 -16.57 21.13
C ILE A 11 48.88 -16.88 20.06
N TRP A 12 48.23 -15.85 19.53
CA TRP A 12 47.37 -15.92 18.35
C TRP A 12 48.23 -16.13 17.10
N LEU A 13 48.05 -17.27 16.42
CA LEU A 13 48.57 -17.51 15.07
C LEU A 13 47.50 -17.10 14.05
N ILE A 14 47.76 -16.00 13.37
CA ILE A 14 47.00 -15.53 12.20
C ILE A 14 47.40 -16.42 11.02
N ALA A 15 46.45 -17.14 10.44
CA ALA A 15 46.58 -17.80 9.13
C ALA A 15 45.85 -16.95 8.08
N PRO A 16 46.43 -16.69 6.90
CA PRO A 16 45.82 -15.83 5.88
C PRO A 16 44.76 -16.61 5.10
N ILE A 17 43.52 -16.12 5.12
CA ILE A 17 42.49 -16.54 4.16
C ILE A 17 42.76 -15.80 2.85
N VAL A 18 43.12 -16.56 1.82
CA VAL A 18 43.32 -16.10 0.44
C VAL A 18 41.96 -15.75 -0.15
N PHE A 19 41.73 -14.48 -0.45
CA PHE A 19 40.64 -14.05 -1.33
C PHE A 19 41.01 -14.44 -2.77
N VAL A 20 40.27 -15.37 -3.36
CA VAL A 20 40.32 -15.63 -4.80
C VAL A 20 39.39 -14.61 -5.46
N PHE A 21 39.98 -13.56 -6.04
CA PHE A 21 39.29 -12.70 -7.01
C PHE A 21 39.21 -13.46 -8.34
N VAL A 22 38.01 -13.85 -8.74
CA VAL A 22 37.75 -14.26 -10.14
C VAL A 22 37.32 -13.01 -10.90
N HIS A 23 38.25 -12.44 -11.66
CA HIS A 23 37.91 -11.56 -12.79
C HIS A 23 37.65 -12.45 -14.00
N GLY A 24 36.42 -12.42 -14.52
CA GLY A 24 36.07 -13.01 -15.80
C GLY A 24 35.18 -12.04 -16.57
N GLN A 25 35.71 -11.47 -17.66
CA GLN A 25 34.88 -10.88 -18.70
C GLN A 25 34.57 -11.92 -19.78
N ASP A 26 33.34 -11.80 -20.28
CA ASP A 26 32.79 -12.14 -21.59
C ASP A 26 32.22 -13.54 -21.90
N ASN A 27 30.90 -13.48 -22.14
CA ASN A 27 30.07 -14.14 -23.16
C ASN A 27 29.68 -15.61 -22.98
N GLY A 28 28.41 -15.82 -22.59
CA GLY A 28 27.65 -17.05 -22.81
C GLY A 28 26.88 -17.52 -21.57
N GLY A 29 25.58 -17.21 -21.52
CA GLY A 29 24.56 -17.80 -20.63
C GLY A 29 25.02 -18.42 -19.31
N SER A 30 25.25 -17.59 -18.29
CA SER A 30 25.24 -18.09 -16.91
C SER A 30 23.79 -18.26 -16.47
N ILE A 31 23.34 -19.50 -16.32
CA ILE A 31 22.11 -19.83 -15.59
C ILE A 31 22.37 -19.43 -14.14
N ASP A 32 21.69 -18.39 -13.65
CA ASP A 32 21.75 -18.02 -12.24
C ASP A 32 20.97 -19.05 -11.42
N VAL A 33 21.67 -20.12 -11.02
CA VAL A 33 21.11 -21.23 -10.26
C VAL A 33 20.45 -20.75 -8.96
N GLY A 34 20.87 -19.60 -8.41
CA GLY A 34 20.28 -19.02 -7.20
C GLY A 34 18.90 -18.41 -7.44
N SER A 35 18.70 -17.72 -8.56
CA SER A 35 17.38 -17.15 -8.92
C SER A 35 16.36 -18.23 -9.26
N ASP A 36 16.79 -19.28 -9.96
CA ASP A 36 15.92 -20.38 -10.40
C ASP A 36 15.39 -21.19 -9.21
N LEU A 37 16.27 -21.50 -8.24
CA LEU A 37 15.86 -22.19 -7.02
C LEU A 37 14.89 -21.37 -6.17
N ASN A 38 15.03 -20.04 -6.13
CA ASN A 38 14.06 -19.19 -5.43
C ASN A 38 12.69 -19.23 -6.11
N GLN A 39 12.63 -19.15 -7.44
CA GLN A 39 11.36 -19.26 -8.18
C GLN A 39 10.69 -20.62 -7.99
N GLU A 40 11.45 -21.72 -8.04
CA GLU A 40 10.91 -23.06 -7.78
C GLU A 40 10.33 -23.18 -6.37
N ASN A 41 10.99 -22.61 -5.36
CA ASN A 41 10.50 -22.59 -3.98
C ASN A 41 9.22 -21.76 -3.85
N LEU A 42 9.12 -20.60 -4.51
CA LEU A 42 7.92 -19.78 -4.53
C LEU A 42 6.74 -20.52 -5.19
N VAL A 43 6.98 -21.17 -6.34
CA VAL A 43 5.97 -21.98 -7.03
C VAL A 43 5.47 -23.10 -6.10
N LYS A 44 6.39 -23.80 -5.42
CA LYS A 44 6.04 -24.85 -4.46
C LYS A 44 5.19 -24.30 -3.31
N GLN A 45 5.62 -23.22 -2.68
CA GLN A 45 4.92 -22.56 -1.57
C GLN A 45 3.49 -22.18 -1.97
N TYR A 46 3.31 -21.42 -3.04
CA TYR A 46 1.99 -20.93 -3.45
C TYR A 46 1.12 -22.00 -4.14
N SER A 47 1.71 -23.14 -4.51
CA SER A 47 0.93 -24.33 -4.93
C SER A 47 0.37 -25.09 -3.73
N LEU A 48 1.14 -25.22 -2.64
CA LEU A 48 0.72 -25.85 -1.39
C LEU A 48 -0.23 -24.95 -0.57
N PHE A 49 0.06 -23.65 -0.56
CA PHE A 49 -0.68 -22.63 0.18
C PHE A 49 -1.05 -21.47 -0.75
N PRO A 50 -2.08 -21.60 -1.60
CA PRO A 50 -2.56 -20.49 -2.41
C PRO A 50 -2.93 -19.28 -1.53
N TYR A 51 -2.35 -18.13 -1.84
CA TYR A 51 -2.46 -16.92 -1.02
C TYR A 51 -2.90 -15.69 -1.85
N PRO A 52 -3.70 -14.78 -1.26
CA PRO A 52 -4.37 -14.92 0.02
C PRO A 52 -5.48 -15.98 -0.01
N GLU A 53 -5.80 -16.59 1.13
CA GLU A 53 -6.92 -17.54 1.20
C GLU A 53 -8.24 -16.79 0.94
N ARG A 54 -9.00 -17.24 -0.07
CA ARG A 54 -10.19 -16.54 -0.55
C ARG A 54 -11.30 -17.50 -0.95
N LYS A 55 -12.53 -17.10 -0.66
CA LYS A 55 -13.75 -17.71 -1.19
C LYS A 55 -14.17 -16.99 -2.47
N LYS A 56 -14.92 -17.69 -3.33
CA LYS A 56 -15.51 -17.09 -4.54
C LYS A 56 -16.43 -15.90 -4.31
N THR A 57 -17.01 -15.78 -3.12
CA THR A 57 -17.84 -14.64 -2.71
C THR A 57 -17.03 -13.41 -2.31
N ASP A 58 -15.73 -13.55 -2.11
CA ASP A 58 -14.87 -12.45 -1.68
C ASP A 58 -14.47 -11.64 -2.91
N VAL A 59 -15.04 -10.45 -3.07
CA VAL A 59 -14.77 -9.59 -4.25
C VAL A 59 -13.71 -8.54 -3.95
N PHE A 60 -13.71 -7.99 -2.73
CA PHE A 60 -12.81 -6.92 -2.34
C PHE A 60 -11.76 -7.44 -1.36
N GLY A 61 -10.49 -7.31 -1.74
CA GLY A 61 -9.34 -7.65 -0.89
C GLY A 61 -8.91 -6.51 0.03
N LYS A 62 -8.15 -6.84 1.09
CA LYS A 62 -7.55 -5.87 2.03
C LYS A 62 -6.65 -4.83 1.32
N ASN A 63 -6.05 -5.20 0.18
CA ASN A 63 -5.15 -4.35 -0.61
C ASN A 63 -5.79 -3.85 -1.92
N SER A 64 -7.12 -3.83 -2.01
CA SER A 64 -7.84 -3.38 -3.22
C SER A 64 -7.39 -2.01 -3.72
N VAL A 65 -7.18 -1.91 -5.03
CA VAL A 65 -6.90 -0.67 -5.75
C VAL A 65 -8.22 -0.06 -6.23
N ASP A 66 -8.38 1.25 -6.04
CA ASP A 66 -9.59 2.00 -6.35
C ASP A 66 -9.32 2.94 -7.54
N LEU A 67 -10.07 2.78 -8.63
CA LEU A 67 -9.84 3.54 -9.88
C LEU A 67 -9.88 5.06 -9.67
N PRO A 68 -10.83 5.62 -8.88
CA PRO A 68 -10.78 7.04 -8.52
C PRO A 68 -9.48 7.50 -7.90
N THR A 69 -9.00 6.77 -6.90
CA THR A 69 -7.75 7.06 -6.20
C THR A 69 -6.57 7.03 -7.18
N VAL A 70 -6.50 6.01 -8.04
CA VAL A 70 -5.43 5.91 -9.05
C VAL A 70 -5.52 7.04 -10.07
N SER A 71 -6.73 7.43 -10.49
CA SER A 71 -6.91 8.56 -11.43
C SER A 71 -6.29 9.83 -10.88
N TYR A 72 -6.59 10.12 -9.62
CA TYR A 72 -6.13 11.32 -8.96
C TYR A 72 -4.61 11.29 -8.73
N MET A 73 -4.10 10.17 -8.18
CA MET A 73 -2.69 10.05 -7.84
C MET A 73 -1.78 9.96 -9.07
N CYS A 74 -2.18 9.17 -10.07
CA CYS A 74 -1.30 8.78 -11.16
C CYS A 74 -1.62 9.45 -12.50
N PHE A 75 -2.88 9.86 -12.69
CA PHE A 75 -3.39 10.31 -13.99
C PHE A 75 -4.01 11.71 -13.95
N GLU A 76 -3.54 12.56 -13.03
CA GLU A 76 -3.91 13.99 -13.00
C GLU A 76 -5.44 14.19 -12.85
N GLY A 77 -6.11 13.29 -12.14
CA GLY A 77 -7.57 13.30 -11.95
C GLY A 77 -8.38 12.83 -13.17
N ARG A 78 -7.73 12.46 -14.29
CA ARG A 78 -8.39 12.01 -15.51
C ARG A 78 -8.99 10.63 -15.32
N TYR A 79 -10.31 10.56 -15.13
CA TYR A 79 -11.03 9.31 -14.95
C TYR A 79 -11.47 8.71 -16.30
N SER A 80 -12.45 9.33 -16.96
CA SER A 80 -13.05 8.78 -18.19
C SER A 80 -12.05 8.58 -19.32
N SER A 81 -11.17 9.56 -19.55
CA SER A 81 -10.16 9.49 -20.61
C SER A 81 -9.05 8.45 -20.36
N VAL A 82 -8.98 7.88 -19.15
CA VAL A 82 -8.10 6.75 -18.83
C VAL A 82 -8.91 5.46 -18.84
N TRP A 83 -9.91 5.35 -17.96
CA TRP A 83 -10.57 4.09 -17.64
C TRP A 83 -11.69 3.68 -18.57
N ARG A 84 -12.17 4.57 -19.46
CA ARG A 84 -13.16 4.24 -20.50
C ARG A 84 -12.54 4.01 -21.88
N ARG A 85 -11.19 4.04 -21.99
CA ARG A 85 -10.53 3.72 -23.26
C ARG A 85 -10.72 2.24 -23.59
N PRO A 86 -11.10 1.90 -24.84
CA PRO A 86 -11.37 0.52 -25.24
C PRO A 86 -10.10 -0.35 -25.29
N ASP A 87 -8.92 0.26 -25.42
CA ASP A 87 -7.61 -0.41 -25.45
C ASP A 87 -6.87 -0.36 -24.10
N LEU A 88 -7.60 -0.07 -23.02
CA LEU A 88 -7.08 -0.08 -21.65
C LEU A 88 -6.61 -1.47 -21.28
N ARG A 89 -5.35 -1.58 -20.85
CA ARG A 89 -4.78 -2.83 -20.34
C ARG A 89 -4.13 -2.60 -18.98
N ILE A 90 -4.51 -3.45 -18.03
CA ILE A 90 -3.99 -3.44 -16.67
C ILE A 90 -3.31 -4.79 -16.40
N LEU A 91 -2.10 -4.78 -15.84
CA LEU A 91 -1.42 -6.00 -15.38
C LEU A 91 -1.57 -6.13 -13.86
N ASP A 92 -2.00 -7.30 -13.40
CA ASP A 92 -1.84 -7.76 -12.02
C ASP A 92 -0.65 -8.73 -11.97
N ALA A 93 0.52 -8.22 -11.59
CA ALA A 93 1.79 -8.94 -11.60
C ALA A 93 2.01 -9.67 -10.28
N GLY A 94 1.95 -11.00 -10.29
CA GLY A 94 1.86 -11.84 -9.10
C GLY A 94 0.47 -11.76 -8.48
N GLY A 95 -0.56 -11.93 -9.31
CA GLY A 95 -1.96 -11.69 -8.92
C GLY A 95 -2.52 -12.65 -7.86
N GLY A 96 -1.80 -13.73 -7.53
CA GLY A 96 -2.15 -14.69 -6.50
C GLY A 96 -3.55 -15.27 -6.72
N THR A 97 -4.35 -15.33 -5.66
CA THR A 97 -5.75 -15.77 -5.75
C THR A 97 -6.69 -14.71 -6.31
N GLY A 98 -6.21 -13.53 -6.72
CA GLY A 98 -6.93 -12.62 -7.63
C GLY A 98 -7.62 -11.43 -7.00
N ASP A 99 -7.20 -10.97 -5.81
CA ASP A 99 -7.84 -9.83 -5.14
C ASP A 99 -7.82 -8.54 -5.99
N SER A 100 -6.66 -8.17 -6.53
CA SER A 100 -6.51 -7.00 -7.40
C SER A 100 -7.19 -7.21 -8.74
N THR A 101 -6.95 -8.38 -9.37
CA THR A 101 -7.62 -8.79 -10.62
C THR A 101 -9.12 -8.63 -10.56
N LEU A 102 -9.79 -9.23 -9.55
CA LEU A 102 -11.25 -9.15 -9.42
C LEU A 102 -11.72 -7.74 -9.13
N THR A 103 -11.02 -7.02 -8.24
CA THR A 103 -11.42 -5.66 -7.85
C THR A 103 -11.36 -4.71 -9.05
N LEU A 104 -10.32 -4.81 -9.87
CA LEU A 104 -10.17 -4.00 -11.09
C LEU A 104 -11.18 -4.39 -12.16
N ALA A 105 -11.33 -5.69 -12.44
CA ALA A 105 -12.28 -6.17 -13.45
C ALA A 105 -13.73 -5.77 -13.07
N LYS A 106 -14.10 -5.85 -11.78
CA LYS A 106 -15.42 -5.44 -11.30
C LYS A 106 -15.65 -3.93 -11.44
N GLN A 107 -14.66 -3.10 -11.11
CA GLN A 107 -14.78 -1.65 -11.29
C GLN A 107 -14.92 -1.26 -12.76
N LEU A 108 -14.13 -1.87 -13.65
CA LEU A 108 -14.20 -1.64 -15.10
C LEU A 108 -15.54 -2.10 -15.68
N HIS A 109 -16.04 -3.26 -15.24
CA HIS A 109 -17.37 -3.75 -15.58
C HIS A 109 -18.46 -2.76 -15.14
N ASP A 110 -18.38 -2.28 -13.90
CA ASP A 110 -19.41 -1.42 -13.31
C ASP A 110 -19.50 -0.04 -13.96
N ILE A 111 -18.38 0.48 -14.48
CA ILE A 111 -18.39 1.70 -15.30
C ILE A 111 -18.72 1.43 -16.78
N GLY A 112 -18.92 0.18 -17.18
CA GLY A 112 -19.32 -0.20 -18.53
C GLY A 112 -18.18 -0.28 -19.55
N ASN A 113 -16.91 -0.27 -19.14
CA ASN A 113 -15.79 -0.51 -20.06
C ASN A 113 -15.53 -2.01 -20.23
N LEU A 114 -16.36 -2.68 -21.02
CA LEU A 114 -16.30 -4.13 -21.25
C LEU A 114 -15.16 -4.55 -22.20
N ASP A 115 -14.55 -3.60 -22.90
CA ASP A 115 -13.44 -3.84 -23.83
C ASP A 115 -12.07 -3.83 -23.13
N ALA A 116 -11.98 -3.23 -21.95
CA ALA A 116 -10.77 -3.26 -21.13
C ALA A 116 -10.34 -4.69 -20.77
N ARG A 117 -9.04 -4.89 -20.60
CA ARG A 117 -8.47 -6.18 -20.21
C ARG A 117 -7.63 -6.06 -18.95
N VAL A 118 -7.90 -6.96 -18.00
CA VAL A 118 -7.05 -7.19 -16.84
C VAL A 118 -6.24 -8.46 -17.10
N VAL A 119 -4.93 -8.32 -17.26
CA VAL A 119 -4.01 -9.44 -17.43
C VAL A 119 -3.57 -9.88 -16.04
N HIS A 120 -3.93 -11.11 -15.66
CA HIS A 120 -3.53 -11.76 -14.43
C HIS A 120 -2.31 -12.64 -14.70
N LEU A 121 -1.15 -12.22 -14.18
CA LEU A 121 0.11 -12.97 -14.28
C LEU A 121 0.45 -13.55 -12.92
N ASP A 122 0.62 -14.86 -12.83
CA ASP A 122 1.04 -15.53 -11.60
C ASP A 122 1.90 -16.77 -11.89
N LEU A 123 2.74 -17.15 -10.92
CA LEU A 123 3.60 -18.34 -11.00
C LEU A 123 2.87 -19.64 -10.58
N SER A 124 1.81 -19.54 -9.78
CA SER A 124 1.10 -20.69 -9.20
C SER A 124 -0.15 -21.06 -10.01
N PRO A 125 -0.18 -22.26 -10.63
CA PRO A 125 -1.38 -22.76 -11.28
C PRO A 125 -2.57 -22.90 -10.31
N ALA A 126 -2.30 -23.22 -9.04
CA ALA A 126 -3.33 -23.38 -8.01
C ALA A 126 -3.99 -22.03 -7.67
N SER A 127 -3.18 -20.99 -7.46
CA SER A 127 -3.68 -19.62 -7.23
C SER A 127 -4.49 -19.11 -8.42
N GLN A 128 -3.97 -19.32 -9.64
CA GLN A 128 -4.67 -18.90 -10.86
C GLN A 128 -6.00 -19.64 -11.06
N ALA A 129 -6.08 -20.94 -10.73
CA ALA A 129 -7.32 -21.69 -10.78
C ALA A 129 -8.39 -21.11 -9.84
N ILE A 130 -8.00 -20.71 -8.63
CA ILE A 130 -8.87 -20.01 -7.68
C ILE A 130 -9.32 -18.68 -8.28
N THR A 131 -8.40 -17.86 -8.82
CA THR A 131 -8.74 -16.58 -9.46
C THR A 131 -9.77 -16.76 -10.59
N ARG A 132 -9.62 -17.82 -11.40
CA ARG A 132 -10.57 -18.15 -12.48
C ARG A 132 -11.95 -18.46 -11.93
N GLU A 133 -12.07 -19.35 -10.94
CA GLU A 133 -13.35 -19.65 -10.30
C GLU A 133 -13.99 -18.39 -9.71
N ARG A 134 -13.21 -17.55 -9.01
CA ARG A 134 -13.70 -16.31 -8.42
C ARG A 134 -14.18 -15.33 -9.50
N ALA A 135 -13.43 -15.14 -10.59
CA ALA A 135 -13.79 -14.22 -11.66
C ALA A 135 -15.05 -14.68 -12.43
N GLU A 136 -15.17 -15.98 -12.69
CA GLU A 136 -16.37 -16.58 -13.31
C GLU A 136 -17.60 -16.43 -12.41
N TYR A 137 -17.46 -16.75 -11.11
CA TYR A 137 -18.55 -16.62 -10.14
C TYR A 137 -19.08 -15.17 -10.04
N ASN A 138 -18.19 -14.19 -10.17
CA ASN A 138 -18.54 -12.77 -10.10
C ASN A 138 -18.89 -12.13 -11.45
N GLY A 139 -18.99 -12.93 -12.54
CA GLY A 139 -19.43 -12.47 -13.86
C GLY A 139 -18.41 -11.63 -14.64
N VAL A 140 -17.17 -11.52 -14.15
CA VAL A 140 -16.11 -10.67 -14.75
C VAL A 140 -15.03 -11.46 -15.47
N GLY A 141 -15.12 -12.80 -15.50
CA GLY A 141 -14.12 -13.66 -16.13
C GLY A 141 -13.86 -13.37 -17.62
N HIS A 142 -14.84 -12.81 -18.34
CA HIS A 142 -14.68 -12.42 -19.74
C HIS A 142 -13.73 -11.22 -19.95
N MET A 143 -13.40 -10.49 -18.89
CA MET A 143 -12.48 -9.34 -18.92
C MET A 143 -11.04 -9.70 -18.53
N VAL A 144 -10.82 -10.94 -18.07
CA VAL A 144 -9.54 -11.37 -17.50
C VAL A 144 -8.78 -12.26 -18.50
N GLU A 145 -7.56 -11.85 -18.82
CA GLU A 145 -6.58 -12.64 -19.57
C GLU A 145 -5.62 -13.29 -18.55
N TYR A 146 -5.33 -14.58 -18.69
CA TYR A 146 -4.52 -15.32 -17.72
C TYR A 146 -3.18 -15.73 -18.33
N ALA A 147 -2.10 -15.39 -17.65
CA ALA A 147 -0.73 -15.76 -17.99
C ALA A 147 -0.10 -16.51 -16.82
N LEU A 148 0.49 -17.67 -17.09
CA LEU A 148 1.22 -18.46 -16.10
C LEU A 148 2.71 -18.28 -16.35
N GLY A 149 3.45 -17.72 -15.39
CA GLY A 149 4.88 -17.50 -15.51
C GLY A 149 5.40 -16.34 -14.68
N SER A 150 6.67 -15.99 -14.92
CA SER A 150 7.38 -14.91 -14.24
C SER A 150 7.34 -13.63 -15.07
N PHE A 151 7.20 -12.46 -14.43
CA PHE A 151 7.45 -11.19 -15.13
C PHE A 151 8.93 -10.96 -15.45
N LEU A 152 9.83 -11.84 -14.98
CA LEU A 152 11.24 -11.87 -15.38
C LEU A 152 11.47 -12.63 -16.70
N ASP A 153 10.45 -13.34 -17.21
CA ASP A 153 10.52 -13.98 -18.52
C ASP A 153 10.25 -12.93 -19.61
N GLU A 154 11.31 -12.54 -20.32
CA GLU A 154 11.25 -11.50 -21.36
C GLU A 154 10.36 -11.88 -22.54
N ASP A 155 10.34 -13.17 -22.95
CA ASP A 155 9.53 -13.65 -24.07
C ASP A 155 8.05 -13.63 -23.69
N LEU A 156 7.72 -14.09 -22.48
CA LEU A 156 6.38 -14.02 -21.93
C LEU A 156 5.92 -12.56 -21.86
N MET A 157 6.69 -11.68 -21.21
CA MET A 157 6.31 -10.27 -21.05
C MET A 157 6.17 -9.56 -22.40
N SER A 158 7.05 -9.84 -23.36
CA SER A 158 6.96 -9.32 -24.73
C SER A 158 5.67 -9.78 -25.43
N SER A 159 5.24 -11.03 -25.21
CA SER A 159 4.00 -11.57 -25.77
C SER A 159 2.74 -10.94 -25.16
N LEU A 160 2.79 -10.58 -23.88
CA LEU A 160 1.67 -9.91 -23.19
C LEU A 160 1.54 -8.45 -23.62
N GLY A 161 2.64 -7.79 -23.99
CA GLY A 161 2.68 -6.41 -24.46
C GLY A 161 2.78 -5.41 -23.30
N THR A 162 2.26 -4.19 -23.52
CA THR A 162 2.41 -3.08 -22.57
C THR A 162 1.09 -2.66 -21.92
N PHE A 163 1.20 -2.07 -20.73
CA PHE A 163 0.10 -1.78 -19.82
C PHE A 163 0.04 -0.31 -19.44
N ASP A 164 -1.18 0.20 -19.26
CA ASP A 164 -1.39 1.58 -18.77
C ASP A 164 -1.21 1.67 -17.25
N PHE A 165 -1.53 0.58 -16.57
CA PHE A 165 -1.43 0.46 -15.13
C PHE A 165 -0.97 -0.93 -14.74
N ILE A 166 -0.08 -1.01 -13.75
CA ILE A 166 0.40 -2.28 -13.19
C ILE A 166 0.09 -2.30 -11.68
N VAL A 167 -0.34 -3.43 -11.16
CA VAL A 167 -0.42 -3.70 -9.72
C VAL A 167 0.58 -4.79 -9.39
N SER A 168 1.41 -4.55 -8.39
CA SER A 168 2.38 -5.51 -7.85
C SER A 168 2.39 -5.41 -6.33
N HIS A 169 1.50 -6.15 -5.69
CA HIS A 169 1.28 -6.09 -4.24
C HIS A 169 1.70 -7.40 -3.58
N GLY A 170 2.71 -7.37 -2.72
CA GLY A 170 3.15 -8.60 -2.05
C GLY A 170 4.06 -9.47 -2.91
N VAL A 171 4.81 -8.89 -3.85
CA VAL A 171 5.46 -9.65 -4.94
C VAL A 171 6.93 -9.29 -5.10
N LEU A 172 7.23 -8.02 -5.38
CA LEU A 172 8.60 -7.57 -5.70
C LEU A 172 9.62 -7.85 -4.58
N HIS A 173 9.19 -7.84 -3.32
CA HIS A 173 10.09 -8.06 -2.19
C HIS A 173 10.42 -9.53 -1.92
N HIS A 174 9.79 -10.47 -2.62
CA HIS A 174 10.14 -11.90 -2.57
C HIS A 174 11.18 -12.30 -3.62
N GLN A 175 11.56 -11.37 -4.51
CA GLN A 175 12.52 -11.63 -5.58
C GLN A 175 13.95 -11.69 -5.05
N ALA A 176 14.78 -12.50 -5.73
CA ALA A 176 16.24 -12.56 -5.52
C ALA A 176 16.89 -11.20 -5.76
N ASP A 177 16.52 -10.57 -6.88
CA ASP A 177 16.87 -9.20 -7.24
C ASP A 177 15.58 -8.39 -7.46
N PRO A 178 15.06 -7.69 -6.43
CA PRO A 178 13.90 -6.81 -6.55
C PRO A 178 14.09 -5.68 -7.57
N GLY A 179 15.33 -5.23 -7.80
CA GLY A 179 15.67 -4.23 -8.81
C GLY A 179 15.40 -4.74 -10.21
N SER A 180 15.80 -5.97 -10.52
CA SER A 180 15.51 -6.59 -11.83
C SER A 180 14.00 -6.70 -12.08
N GLY A 181 13.23 -7.11 -11.06
CA GLY A 181 11.78 -7.23 -11.15
C GLY A 181 11.10 -5.90 -11.40
N LEU A 182 11.48 -4.85 -10.68
CA LEU A 182 10.89 -3.53 -10.88
C LEU A 182 11.24 -2.94 -12.25
N ARG A 183 12.47 -3.17 -12.75
CA ARG A 183 12.86 -2.77 -14.11
C ARG A 183 12.05 -3.52 -15.18
N ALA A 184 11.82 -4.81 -15.02
CA ALA A 184 10.99 -5.60 -15.94
C ALA A 184 9.55 -5.06 -16.00
N LEU A 185 8.94 -4.77 -14.85
CA LEU A 185 7.60 -4.17 -14.81
C LEU A 185 7.58 -2.75 -15.40
N LYS A 186 8.61 -1.93 -15.15
CA LYS A 186 8.73 -0.61 -15.78
C LYS A 186 8.78 -0.72 -17.31
N LEU A 187 9.55 -1.67 -17.86
CA LEU A 187 9.62 -1.86 -19.32
C LEU A 187 8.28 -2.27 -19.94
N ALA A 188 7.40 -2.90 -19.15
CA ALA A 188 6.06 -3.24 -19.56
C ALA A 188 5.05 -2.07 -19.43
N LEU A 189 5.42 -0.94 -18.83
CA LEU A 189 4.56 0.24 -18.79
C LEU A 189 4.53 0.95 -20.15
N ARG A 190 3.34 1.39 -20.54
CA ARG A 190 3.18 2.40 -21.60
C ARG A 190 3.75 3.74 -21.12
N PRO A 191 4.20 4.62 -22.03
CA PRO A 191 4.63 5.96 -21.66
C PRO A 191 3.55 6.71 -20.86
N GLY A 192 3.92 7.23 -19.69
CA GLY A 192 2.98 7.88 -18.77
C GLY A 192 2.07 6.92 -17.99
N GLY A 193 2.31 5.60 -18.08
CA GLY A 193 1.69 4.60 -17.25
C GLY A 193 2.20 4.65 -15.81
N ALA A 194 1.46 3.99 -14.92
CA ALA A 194 1.76 3.97 -13.49
C ALA A 194 1.73 2.56 -12.92
N ILE A 195 2.37 2.39 -11.77
CA ILE A 195 2.41 1.14 -11.01
C ILE A 195 1.98 1.40 -9.58
N SER A 196 1.14 0.52 -9.03
CA SER A 196 0.87 0.43 -7.60
C SER A 196 1.70 -0.67 -6.99
N ILE A 197 2.52 -0.32 -6.01
CA ILE A 197 3.45 -1.22 -5.36
C ILE A 197 3.05 -1.37 -3.88
N MET A 198 3.04 -2.62 -3.40
CA MET A 198 3.01 -2.89 -1.96
C MET A 198 4.16 -3.81 -1.58
N VAL A 199 5.01 -3.34 -0.67
CA VAL A 199 6.14 -4.07 -0.11
C VAL A 199 6.19 -3.96 1.41
N TYR A 200 7.01 -4.79 2.04
CA TYR A 200 7.16 -4.82 3.48
C TYR A 200 7.91 -3.58 4.01
N ALA A 201 7.40 -3.03 5.11
CA ALA A 201 8.04 -1.94 5.84
C ALA A 201 8.87 -2.51 6.98
N GLU A 202 10.12 -2.07 7.12
CA GLU A 202 11.09 -2.69 8.04
C GLU A 202 10.67 -2.58 9.50
N LEU A 203 10.38 -1.35 9.95
CA LEU A 203 10.29 -1.04 11.38
C LEU A 203 9.14 -1.78 12.06
N GLY A 204 7.93 -1.73 11.49
CA GLY A 204 6.76 -2.41 12.06
C GLY A 204 6.81 -3.93 11.95
N ARG A 205 7.75 -4.49 11.17
CA ARG A 205 7.96 -5.93 11.01
C ARG A 205 9.09 -6.50 11.84
N THR A 206 9.83 -5.70 12.59
CA THR A 206 10.98 -6.17 13.40
C THR A 206 10.67 -7.42 14.24
N GLY A 207 9.48 -7.49 14.86
CA GLY A 207 9.05 -8.66 15.62
C GLY A 207 8.77 -9.92 14.78
N ILE A 208 8.40 -9.76 13.51
CA ILE A 208 8.23 -10.87 12.56
C ILE A 208 9.59 -11.48 12.25
N TYR A 209 10.59 -10.65 11.96
CA TYR A 209 11.93 -11.10 11.60
C TYR A 209 12.61 -11.86 12.74
N ASP A 210 12.34 -11.50 13.99
CA ASP A 210 12.76 -12.28 15.15
C ASP A 210 12.21 -13.71 15.10
N VAL A 211 10.91 -13.86 14.83
CA VAL A 211 10.24 -15.16 14.79
C VAL A 211 10.70 -15.96 13.57
N GLN A 212 10.82 -15.34 12.40
CA GLN A 212 11.37 -15.99 11.20
C GLN A 212 12.79 -16.52 11.47
N GLN A 213 13.64 -15.72 12.14
CA GLN A 213 14.99 -16.14 12.50
C GLN A 213 14.98 -17.29 13.51
N MET A 214 14.09 -17.25 14.52
CA MET A 214 13.92 -18.36 15.48
C MET A 214 13.51 -19.65 14.76
N MET A 215 12.55 -19.58 13.83
CA MET A 215 12.16 -20.74 13.02
C MET A 215 13.34 -21.28 12.22
N ARG A 216 14.09 -20.43 11.50
CA ARG A 216 15.29 -20.87 10.76
C ARG A 216 16.36 -21.54 11.63
N LEU A 217 16.52 -21.09 12.88
CA LEU A 217 17.43 -21.73 13.85
C LEU A 217 16.93 -23.11 14.30
N MET A 218 15.60 -23.31 14.37
CA MET A 218 14.97 -24.56 14.77
C MET A 218 14.92 -25.60 13.65
N SER A 219 14.69 -25.18 12.40
CA SER A 219 14.44 -26.09 11.27
C SER A 219 15.71 -26.83 10.77
N GLY A 220 16.92 -26.42 11.15
CA GLY A 220 18.18 -27.07 10.74
C GLY A 220 18.35 -27.18 9.21
N SER A 221 19.37 -27.90 8.73
CA SER A 221 19.63 -28.06 7.28
C SER A 221 18.78 -29.16 6.61
N ALA A 222 17.64 -29.53 7.17
CA ALA A 222 16.81 -30.62 6.66
C ALA A 222 15.46 -30.08 6.17
N SER A 223 15.09 -30.44 4.93
CA SER A 223 13.77 -30.14 4.38
C SER A 223 12.69 -30.81 5.24
N SER A 224 12.07 -30.03 6.10
CA SER A 224 10.91 -30.41 6.88
C SER A 224 9.63 -30.25 6.07
N ASP A 225 8.62 -31.00 6.47
CA ASP A 225 7.25 -30.93 5.97
C ASP A 225 6.65 -29.54 6.29
N GLU A 226 6.22 -28.81 5.27
CA GLU A 226 5.75 -27.42 5.42
C GLU A 226 4.57 -27.30 6.39
N HIS A 227 3.69 -28.30 6.47
CA HIS A 227 2.60 -28.29 7.44
C HIS A 227 3.11 -28.42 8.88
N LYS A 228 4.17 -29.20 9.11
CA LYS A 228 4.81 -29.32 10.44
C LYS A 228 5.54 -28.04 10.83
N GLU A 229 6.10 -27.31 9.88
CA GLU A 229 6.69 -26.00 10.15
C GLU A 229 5.62 -25.00 10.61
N VAL A 230 4.43 -25.01 10.02
CA VAL A 230 3.28 -24.20 10.48
C VAL A 230 2.84 -24.59 11.89
N GLU A 231 2.79 -25.89 12.21
CA GLU A 231 2.50 -26.36 13.57
C GLU A 231 3.56 -25.89 14.57
N SER A 232 4.84 -26.07 14.25
CA SER A 232 5.98 -25.64 15.07
C SER A 232 5.99 -24.13 15.30
N LEU A 233 5.68 -23.35 14.27
CA LEU A 233 5.51 -21.90 14.37
C LEU A 233 4.40 -21.52 15.35
N ARG A 234 3.24 -22.19 15.29
CA ARG A 234 2.11 -21.90 16.19
C ARG A 234 2.45 -22.23 17.64
N GLU A 235 3.15 -23.35 17.87
CA GLU A 235 3.67 -23.69 19.20
C GLU A 235 4.66 -22.64 19.71
N LEU A 236 5.61 -22.21 18.87
CA LEU A 236 6.57 -21.16 19.21
C LEU A 236 5.85 -19.86 19.56
N LEU A 237 4.97 -19.37 18.70
CA LEU A 237 4.18 -18.15 18.93
C LEU A 237 3.43 -18.23 20.26
N GLY A 238 2.80 -19.38 20.55
CA GLY A 238 2.11 -19.66 21.81
C GLY A 238 3.01 -19.62 23.05
N ALA A 239 4.29 -20.00 22.91
CA ALA A 239 5.27 -20.06 23.99
C ALA A 239 6.11 -18.78 24.17
N LEU A 240 5.99 -17.79 23.27
CA LEU A 240 6.79 -16.58 23.34
C LEU A 240 6.56 -15.79 24.64
N PRO A 241 7.63 -15.30 25.30
CA PRO A 241 7.48 -14.48 26.49
C PRO A 241 6.85 -13.13 26.13
N ALA A 242 6.16 -12.52 27.10
CA ALA A 242 5.56 -11.20 26.97
C ALA A 242 6.57 -10.09 26.62
N THR A 243 7.87 -10.33 26.83
CA THR A 243 8.95 -9.40 26.47
C THR A 243 9.34 -9.42 24.99
N SER A 244 8.93 -10.44 24.23
CA SER A 244 9.22 -10.54 22.79
C SER A 244 8.61 -9.37 22.02
N ARG A 245 9.31 -8.86 20.99
CA ARG A 245 8.86 -7.69 20.22
C ARG A 245 7.49 -7.91 19.58
N VAL A 246 7.26 -9.12 19.06
CA VAL A 246 6.00 -9.52 18.45
C VAL A 246 4.82 -9.50 19.44
N ARG A 247 5.07 -9.83 20.73
CA ARG A 247 4.04 -9.79 21.80
C ARG A 247 3.85 -8.41 22.41
N ARG A 248 4.85 -7.53 22.33
CA ARG A 248 4.78 -6.14 22.85
C ARG A 248 4.10 -5.16 21.88
N ASN A 249 3.93 -5.55 20.63
CA ASN A 249 3.28 -4.73 19.63
C ASN A 249 1.83 -5.19 19.48
N ASP A 250 0.93 -4.60 20.27
CA ASP A 250 -0.51 -4.95 20.27
C ASP A 250 -1.18 -4.60 18.93
N ALA A 251 -0.80 -3.46 18.32
CA ALA A 251 -1.26 -3.05 16.99
C ALA A 251 -0.86 -4.09 15.93
N PHE A 252 0.30 -4.72 16.09
CA PHE A 252 0.74 -5.84 15.27
C PHE A 252 -0.06 -7.11 15.55
N TRP A 253 -0.17 -7.55 16.82
CA TRP A 253 -0.79 -8.84 17.15
C TRP A 253 -2.26 -8.91 16.68
N GLY A 254 -3.01 -7.82 16.88
CA GLY A 254 -4.39 -7.73 16.40
C GLY A 254 -4.51 -7.78 14.86
N ALA A 255 -3.51 -7.29 14.13
CA ALA A 255 -3.50 -7.29 12.67
C ALA A 255 -3.10 -8.65 12.07
N VAL A 256 -2.27 -9.44 12.76
CA VAL A 256 -1.73 -10.71 12.23
C VAL A 256 -2.39 -11.97 12.78
N GLU A 257 -3.15 -11.89 13.87
CA GLU A 257 -3.85 -13.04 14.47
C GLU A 257 -4.72 -13.78 13.43
N GLY A 258 -5.42 -13.01 12.58
CA GLY A 258 -6.20 -13.56 11.46
C GLY A 258 -5.35 -14.30 10.43
N GLU A 259 -4.16 -13.79 10.08
CA GLU A 259 -3.26 -14.45 9.13
C GLU A 259 -2.71 -15.76 9.73
N VAL A 260 -2.25 -15.73 10.99
CA VAL A 260 -1.71 -16.90 11.72
C VAL A 260 -2.75 -18.03 11.91
N SER A 261 -4.03 -17.66 11.99
CA SER A 261 -5.13 -18.63 12.10
C SER A 261 -5.26 -19.52 10.86
N THR A 262 -4.82 -19.03 9.69
CA THR A 262 -4.79 -19.79 8.44
C THR A 262 -3.43 -20.43 8.21
N GLY A 263 -3.39 -21.57 7.52
CA GLY A 263 -2.11 -22.19 7.15
C GLY A 263 -1.33 -21.32 6.17
N ALA A 264 -2.02 -20.77 5.17
CA ALA A 264 -1.41 -19.95 4.13
C ALA A 264 -0.88 -18.61 4.68
N GLY A 265 -1.66 -17.90 5.49
CA GLY A 265 -1.22 -16.64 6.11
C GLY A 265 -0.11 -16.84 7.14
N ALA A 266 -0.13 -17.93 7.92
CA ALA A 266 0.98 -18.24 8.82
C ALA A 266 2.28 -18.50 8.06
N PHE A 267 2.20 -19.26 6.96
CA PHE A 267 3.36 -19.57 6.13
C PHE A 267 3.90 -18.32 5.44
N ASP A 268 3.05 -17.56 4.75
CA ASP A 268 3.41 -16.33 4.03
C ASP A 268 4.04 -15.28 4.96
N LEU A 269 3.57 -15.17 6.20
CA LEU A 269 4.05 -14.16 7.13
C LEU A 269 5.38 -14.55 7.83
N PHE A 270 5.52 -15.80 8.27
CA PHE A 270 6.57 -16.21 9.20
C PHE A 270 7.49 -17.33 8.69
N LEU A 271 7.13 -18.02 7.61
CA LEU A 271 7.91 -19.12 7.04
C LEU A 271 8.34 -18.85 5.60
N HIS A 272 8.08 -17.63 5.10
CA HIS A 272 8.47 -17.23 3.77
C HIS A 272 9.98 -17.42 3.58
N THR A 273 10.34 -18.09 2.49
CA THR A 273 11.73 -18.47 2.18
C THR A 273 12.60 -17.23 1.95
N GLN A 274 12.03 -16.22 1.31
CA GLN A 274 12.70 -14.97 1.00
C GLN A 274 11.74 -13.78 1.07
N ASP A 275 12.02 -12.82 1.93
CA ASP A 275 11.41 -11.49 1.89
C ASP A 275 12.47 -10.41 2.15
N ARG A 276 12.20 -9.20 1.64
CA ARG A 276 12.98 -7.99 1.92
C ARG A 276 12.04 -6.90 2.42
N ALA A 277 12.34 -6.32 3.57
CA ALA A 277 11.72 -5.10 4.02
C ALA A 277 12.48 -3.88 3.47
N TYR A 278 11.82 -2.73 3.48
CA TYR A 278 12.42 -1.45 3.13
C TYR A 278 12.09 -0.42 4.20
N THR A 279 13.02 0.50 4.42
CA THR A 279 12.74 1.82 4.97
C THR A 279 12.25 2.76 3.87
N VAL A 280 11.66 3.90 4.23
CA VAL A 280 11.27 4.95 3.26
C VAL A 280 12.45 5.35 2.37
N SER A 281 13.60 5.66 2.97
CA SER A 281 14.81 6.02 2.23
C SER A 281 15.24 4.95 1.21
N GLU A 282 15.26 3.68 1.60
CA GLU A 282 15.60 2.59 0.67
C GLU A 282 14.58 2.45 -0.47
N LEU A 283 13.30 2.75 -0.23
CA LEU A 283 12.30 2.76 -1.31
C LEU A 283 12.61 3.83 -2.36
N TYR A 284 12.98 5.04 -1.95
CA TYR A 284 13.36 6.09 -2.89
C TYR A 284 14.61 5.70 -3.69
N ASP A 285 15.62 5.15 -3.03
CA ASP A 285 16.85 4.70 -3.69
C ASP A 285 16.55 3.58 -4.71
N TRP A 286 15.69 2.63 -4.36
CA TRP A 286 15.29 1.53 -5.23
C TRP A 286 14.39 1.97 -6.39
N VAL A 287 13.31 2.71 -6.11
CA VAL A 287 12.28 3.04 -7.10
C VAL A 287 12.73 4.18 -8.01
N GLU A 288 13.27 5.25 -7.43
CA GLU A 288 13.70 6.42 -8.20
C GLU A 288 15.15 6.30 -8.66
N GLY A 289 16.05 5.84 -7.78
CA GLY A 289 17.46 5.70 -8.10
C GLY A 289 17.75 4.57 -9.08
N GLU A 290 17.32 3.34 -8.77
CA GLU A 290 17.66 2.16 -9.59
C GLU A 290 16.70 1.92 -10.75
N ALA A 291 15.38 1.99 -10.51
CA ALA A 291 14.39 1.75 -11.55
C ALA A 291 14.07 3.00 -12.38
N GLY A 292 14.33 4.21 -11.86
CA GLY A 292 14.04 5.46 -12.56
C GLY A 292 12.55 5.69 -12.79
N LEU A 293 11.70 5.21 -11.87
CA LEU A 293 10.31 5.64 -11.74
C LEU A 293 10.27 6.87 -10.82
N THR A 294 9.13 7.55 -10.76
CA THR A 294 8.93 8.64 -9.78
C THR A 294 7.82 8.25 -8.83
N ILE A 295 8.07 8.30 -7.52
CA ILE A 295 7.06 8.00 -6.50
C ILE A 295 6.05 9.16 -6.47
N GLU A 296 4.76 8.83 -6.63
CA GLU A 296 3.67 9.81 -6.67
C GLU A 296 3.17 10.17 -5.28
N ASN A 297 2.70 9.17 -4.54
CA ASN A 297 2.28 9.28 -3.15
C ASN A 297 2.14 7.89 -2.52
N PHE A 298 2.18 7.83 -1.20
CA PHE A 298 1.82 6.65 -0.43
C PHE A 298 0.29 6.61 -0.25
N ASN A 299 -0.29 5.40 -0.28
CA ASN A 299 -1.74 5.19 -0.18
C ASN A 299 -2.32 5.65 1.17
N GLU A 300 -1.49 5.70 2.21
CA GLU A 300 -1.80 6.23 3.55
C GLU A 300 -0.78 7.32 3.87
N GLY A 301 -0.71 8.35 3.01
CA GLY A 301 0.26 9.45 3.07
C GLY A 301 0.35 10.13 4.44
N GLY A 302 -0.74 10.15 5.21
CA GLY A 302 -0.76 10.65 6.58
C GLY A 302 0.24 9.94 7.51
N LEU A 303 0.47 8.64 7.33
CA LEU A 303 1.47 7.90 8.13
C LEU A 303 2.88 8.49 7.98
N TYR A 304 3.16 9.17 6.88
CA TYR A 304 4.46 9.72 6.53
C TYR A 304 4.57 11.22 6.81
N LYS A 305 3.68 11.77 7.66
CA LYS A 305 3.69 13.19 8.07
C LYS A 305 4.05 13.30 9.56
N PRO A 306 5.24 13.81 9.93
CA PRO A 306 5.65 13.94 11.33
C PRO A 306 4.66 14.73 12.20
N SER A 307 4.01 15.74 11.62
CA SER A 307 3.03 16.58 12.31
C SER A 307 1.81 15.82 12.84
N LEU A 308 1.52 14.62 12.33
CA LEU A 308 0.44 13.76 12.86
C LEU A 308 0.88 12.91 14.06
N TRP A 309 2.17 12.85 14.35
CA TRP A 309 2.76 12.02 15.41
C TRP A 309 3.36 12.83 16.55
N ILE A 310 3.73 14.08 16.28
CA ILE A 310 4.27 15.01 17.27
C ILE A 310 3.11 15.66 18.02
N SER A 311 3.15 15.60 19.35
CA SER A 311 2.15 16.25 20.22
C SER A 311 2.05 17.75 19.93
N SER A 312 0.85 18.31 19.98
CA SER A 312 0.61 19.76 19.91
C SER A 312 1.27 20.54 21.07
N SER A 313 1.69 19.84 22.13
CA SER A 313 2.49 20.42 23.22
C SER A 313 3.99 20.52 22.92
N ALA A 314 4.43 20.16 21.72
CA ALA A 314 5.81 20.32 21.30
C ALA A 314 6.21 21.80 21.26
N SER A 315 7.49 22.10 21.48
CA SER A 315 8.00 23.47 21.36
C SER A 315 7.97 23.94 19.91
N GLU A 316 7.70 25.23 19.69
CA GLU A 316 7.79 25.87 18.37
C GLU A 316 9.13 25.57 17.67
N ASP A 317 10.26 25.67 18.40
CA ASP A 317 11.60 25.31 17.88
C ASP A 317 11.70 23.88 17.32
N LEU A 318 10.97 22.92 17.90
CA LEU A 318 10.96 21.55 17.40
C LEU A 318 10.15 21.47 16.10
N LEU A 319 8.98 22.12 16.07
CA LEU A 319 8.10 22.13 14.91
C LEU A 319 8.77 22.84 13.72
N ASP A 320 9.40 23.99 13.94
CA ASP A 320 10.15 24.73 12.93
C ASP A 320 11.25 23.86 12.30
N ARG A 321 12.01 23.14 13.14
CA ARG A 321 13.07 22.23 12.68
C ARG A 321 12.54 21.03 11.88
N VAL A 322 11.34 20.57 12.21
CA VAL A 322 10.67 19.49 11.46
C VAL A 322 10.16 20.02 10.12
N ASP A 323 9.66 21.25 10.09
CA ASP A 323 9.19 21.91 8.88
C ASP A 323 10.34 22.25 7.91
N GLU A 324 11.54 22.49 8.43
CA GLU A 324 12.77 22.70 7.64
C GLU A 324 13.31 21.44 6.94
N LEU A 325 12.92 20.24 7.37
CA LEU A 325 13.31 18.98 6.72
C LEU A 325 12.76 18.89 5.30
N ASP A 326 13.51 18.24 4.41
CA ASP A 326 12.99 17.89 3.09
C ASP A 326 11.86 16.84 3.18
N ASP A 327 11.11 16.66 2.08
CA ASP A 327 9.96 15.76 2.08
C ASP A 327 10.36 14.31 2.41
N ARG A 328 11.51 13.83 1.95
CA ARG A 328 11.98 12.46 2.21
C ARG A 328 12.41 12.32 3.67
N GLU A 329 13.13 13.30 4.21
CA GLU A 329 13.52 13.36 5.62
C GLU A 329 12.30 13.41 6.55
N LYS A 330 11.24 14.14 6.18
CA LYS A 330 9.96 14.13 6.91
C LYS A 330 9.33 12.74 6.91
N MET A 331 9.31 12.06 5.76
CA MET A 331 8.73 10.72 5.67
C MET A 331 9.56 9.69 6.47
N ASP A 332 10.89 9.75 6.41
CA ASP A 332 11.80 8.92 7.23
C ASP A 332 11.56 9.18 8.73
N MET A 333 11.47 10.45 9.14
CA MET A 333 11.19 10.82 10.53
C MET A 333 9.82 10.29 10.99
N ALA A 334 8.78 10.43 10.17
CA ALA A 334 7.45 9.92 10.50
C ALA A 334 7.48 8.41 10.70
N GLU A 335 8.16 7.67 9.81
CA GLU A 335 8.33 6.22 9.92
C GLU A 335 8.98 5.83 11.25
N LEU A 336 10.03 6.56 11.66
CA LEU A 336 10.72 6.35 12.93
C LEU A 336 9.86 6.71 14.15
N LEU A 337 9.00 7.74 14.05
CA LEU A 337 8.13 8.17 15.15
C LEU A 337 7.09 7.11 15.50
N HIS A 338 6.45 6.51 14.48
CA HIS A 338 5.38 5.54 14.72
C HIS A 338 5.85 4.09 14.74
N ALA A 339 6.90 3.74 13.97
CA ALA A 339 7.56 2.42 13.92
C ALA A 339 6.62 1.20 13.85
N ALA A 340 5.46 1.37 13.21
CA ALA A 340 4.32 0.45 13.31
C ALA A 340 3.75 -0.01 11.95
N SER A 341 4.13 0.65 10.85
CA SER A 341 3.74 0.22 9.51
C SER A 341 4.37 -1.13 9.21
N GLN A 342 3.56 -2.11 8.82
CA GLN A 342 4.05 -3.42 8.39
C GLN A 342 4.30 -3.50 6.89
N LYS A 343 3.82 -2.51 6.14
CA LYS A 343 3.93 -2.44 4.68
C LYS A 343 3.95 -0.99 4.23
N HIS A 344 4.66 -0.75 3.14
CA HIS A 344 4.51 0.45 2.33
C HIS A 344 3.59 0.12 1.16
N SER A 345 2.63 0.99 0.89
CA SER A 345 1.80 0.94 -0.32
C SER A 345 1.86 2.30 -0.96
N PHE A 346 2.26 2.36 -2.22
CA PHE A 346 2.45 3.62 -2.93
C PHE A 346 2.21 3.45 -4.42
N TYR A 347 2.08 4.59 -5.09
CA TYR A 347 2.05 4.67 -6.54
C TYR A 347 3.36 5.25 -7.06
N ALA A 348 3.80 4.77 -8.21
CA ALA A 348 4.92 5.35 -8.95
C ALA A 348 4.56 5.43 -10.44
N ARG A 349 5.18 6.38 -11.16
CA ARG A 349 4.95 6.54 -12.61
C ARG A 349 6.23 6.53 -13.42
N ASP A 350 6.08 6.22 -14.70
CA ASP A 350 7.12 6.48 -15.68
C ASP A 350 7.07 7.94 -16.13
N GLY A 351 8.08 8.71 -15.73
CA GLY A 351 8.18 10.16 -15.98
C GLY A 351 8.00 11.01 -14.71
N LYS A 352 7.80 12.31 -14.88
CA LYS A 352 7.69 13.28 -13.78
C LYS A 352 6.39 13.13 -13.01
N LYS A 353 6.35 13.48 -11.71
CA LYS A 353 5.13 13.55 -10.89
C LYS A 353 3.94 14.16 -11.64
N ALA A 354 2.76 13.59 -11.44
CA ALA A 354 1.50 14.08 -11.96
C ALA A 354 1.24 15.51 -11.48
N ASP A 355 0.94 16.39 -12.42
CA ASP A 355 0.39 17.71 -12.11
C ASP A 355 -1.09 17.52 -11.75
N ARG A 356 -1.46 17.78 -10.50
CA ARG A 356 -2.80 17.51 -9.97
C ARG A 356 -3.54 18.84 -9.79
N PRO A 357 -4.08 19.45 -10.85
CA PRO A 357 -4.75 20.74 -10.73
C PRO A 357 -5.96 20.63 -9.80
N TRP A 358 -6.05 21.60 -8.90
CA TRP A 358 -7.02 21.63 -7.81
C TRP A 358 -8.48 21.68 -8.28
N VAL A 359 -8.70 22.45 -9.36
CA VAL A 359 -9.97 22.57 -10.07
C VAL A 359 -9.65 22.46 -11.55
N ALA A 360 -10.18 21.41 -12.17
CA ALA A 360 -10.33 21.32 -13.61
C ALA A 360 -11.82 21.46 -13.93
N PRO A 361 -12.22 21.70 -15.19
CA PRO A 361 -13.63 21.66 -15.58
C PRO A 361 -14.39 20.38 -15.16
N ASP A 362 -13.62 19.34 -14.78
CA ASP A 362 -14.08 17.99 -14.46
C ASP A 362 -13.66 17.56 -13.03
N THR A 363 -13.98 18.32 -11.97
CA THR A 363 -13.58 17.98 -10.58
C THR A 363 -14.74 17.88 -9.58
N ILE A 364 -14.85 16.74 -8.89
CA ILE A 364 -15.74 16.40 -7.75
C ILE A 364 -14.92 15.61 -6.73
N PRO A 365 -14.69 16.11 -5.51
CA PRO A 365 -13.98 15.35 -4.47
C PRO A 365 -14.69 14.02 -4.14
N CYS A 366 -13.95 12.93 -4.14
CA CYS A 366 -14.30 11.58 -3.74
C CYS A 366 -13.35 11.17 -2.61
N LEU A 367 -13.87 10.75 -1.46
CA LEU A 367 -13.03 10.14 -0.42
C LEU A 367 -12.76 8.68 -0.84
N PRO A 368 -11.50 8.23 -0.96
CA PRO A 368 -11.18 6.81 -1.13
C PRO A 368 -11.87 6.00 -0.04
N ARG A 369 -12.38 4.83 -0.42
CA ARG A 369 -13.15 3.92 0.44
C ARG A 369 -12.34 3.34 1.62
N ARG A 370 -11.01 3.53 1.66
CA ARG A 370 -10.15 2.92 2.68
C ARG A 370 -10.26 3.68 4.00
N GLY A 371 -11.02 3.07 4.91
CA GLY A 371 -11.28 3.61 6.24
C GLY A 371 -12.52 4.48 6.22
N GLN A 372 -13.46 4.21 7.13
CA GLN A 372 -14.44 5.23 7.50
C GLN A 372 -13.64 6.34 8.18
N VAL A 373 -13.15 7.31 7.40
CA VAL A 373 -12.66 8.56 7.96
C VAL A 373 -13.90 9.28 8.47
N ASN A 374 -14.21 9.14 9.76
CA ASN A 374 -15.17 10.05 10.38
C ASN A 374 -14.36 11.28 10.77
N MET A 375 -14.53 12.33 9.98
CA MET A 375 -14.02 13.66 10.34
C MET A 375 -15.10 14.35 11.17
N ASN A 376 -14.83 14.52 12.46
CA ASN A 376 -15.56 15.46 13.30
C ASN A 376 -14.77 16.77 13.31
N LEU A 377 -15.40 17.84 12.89
CA LEU A 377 -14.80 19.17 12.86
C LEU A 377 -15.47 20.01 13.93
N ASP A 378 -14.72 20.34 14.99
CA ASP A 378 -15.18 21.22 16.06
C ASP A 378 -14.52 22.60 15.91
N ILE A 379 -15.33 23.64 15.95
CA ILE A 379 -14.84 25.02 16.03
C ILE A 379 -14.44 25.27 17.50
N ILE A 380 -13.15 25.51 17.75
CA ILE A 380 -12.59 25.71 19.08
C ILE A 380 -12.69 27.18 19.49
N GLU A 381 -12.31 28.09 18.60
CA GLU A 381 -12.30 29.54 18.85
C GLU A 381 -12.59 30.32 17.56
N GLN A 382 -13.36 31.40 17.68
CA GLN A 382 -13.67 32.31 16.56
C GLN A 382 -13.14 33.70 16.92
N HIS A 383 -12.21 34.21 16.12
CA HIS A 383 -11.55 35.50 16.34
C HIS A 383 -12.30 36.64 15.64
N ASP A 384 -12.10 37.86 16.13
CA ASP A 384 -12.75 39.09 15.61
C ASP A 384 -12.35 39.42 14.16
N ASP A 385 -11.26 38.82 13.66
CA ASP A 385 -10.72 38.98 12.30
C ASP A 385 -11.15 37.87 11.34
N PHE A 386 -12.21 37.14 11.69
CA PHE A 386 -12.75 36.01 10.93
C PHE A 386 -11.84 34.78 10.88
N THR A 387 -10.80 34.69 11.71
CA THR A 387 -10.03 33.44 11.88
C THR A 387 -10.77 32.46 12.78
N VAL A 388 -10.73 31.17 12.47
CA VAL A 388 -11.38 30.11 13.27
C VAL A 388 -10.36 29.02 13.55
N ASP A 389 -10.16 28.68 14.82
CA ASP A 389 -9.36 27.53 15.22
C ASP A 389 -10.24 26.29 15.18
N ILE A 390 -9.77 25.25 14.49
CA ILE A 390 -10.52 24.03 14.24
C ILE A 390 -9.81 22.87 14.91
N SER A 391 -10.58 22.03 15.60
CA SER A 391 -10.18 20.69 15.97
C SER A 391 -10.70 19.73 14.90
N ILE A 392 -9.79 19.04 14.23
CA ILE A 392 -10.16 17.93 13.35
C ILE A 392 -9.97 16.63 14.13
N ASP A 393 -11.06 16.07 14.62
CA ASP A 393 -11.07 14.69 15.10
C ASP A 393 -11.24 13.78 13.89
N VAL A 394 -10.11 13.26 13.41
CA VAL A 394 -10.09 12.19 12.44
C VAL A 394 -10.05 10.86 13.19
N SER A 395 -11.20 10.22 13.34
CA SER A 395 -11.22 8.84 13.83
C SER A 395 -10.92 7.90 12.67
N TYR A 396 -9.71 7.35 12.71
CA TYR A 396 -9.25 6.38 11.72
C TYR A 396 -9.72 4.98 12.10
N ALA A 397 -10.15 4.20 11.11
CA ALA A 397 -10.14 2.74 11.20
C ALA A 397 -8.72 2.17 10.92
N SER A 398 -7.66 2.90 11.31
CA SER A 398 -6.28 2.43 11.27
C SER A 398 -5.89 2.03 12.69
N SER A 399 -5.34 0.83 12.86
CA SER A 399 -4.81 0.37 14.15
C SER A 399 -3.48 1.03 14.52
N VAL A 400 -2.95 1.90 13.66
CA VAL A 400 -1.58 2.45 13.75
C VAL A 400 -1.58 3.97 13.95
N LEU A 401 -2.46 4.71 13.27
CA LEU A 401 -2.57 6.16 13.49
C LEU A 401 -3.02 6.46 14.93
N PRO A 402 -2.49 7.54 15.55
CA PRO A 402 -2.87 7.87 16.91
C PRO A 402 -4.34 8.30 16.94
N THR A 403 -5.01 8.07 18.07
CA THR A 403 -6.30 8.70 18.37
C THR A 403 -6.15 10.23 18.25
N PRO A 404 -7.22 10.95 17.88
CA PRO A 404 -7.12 12.24 17.22
C PRO A 404 -6.29 13.24 18.01
N THR A 405 -5.33 13.85 17.32
CA THR A 405 -4.54 14.97 17.84
C THR A 405 -5.08 16.23 17.17
N MET A 406 -5.43 17.27 17.94
CA MET A 406 -5.91 18.51 17.35
C MET A 406 -4.84 19.08 16.43
N VAL A 407 -5.21 19.36 15.18
CA VAL A 407 -4.36 20.06 14.21
C VAL A 407 -4.99 21.41 13.93
N GLU A 408 -4.31 22.48 14.35
CA GLU A 408 -4.79 23.85 14.25
C GLU A 408 -4.41 24.43 12.88
N TYR A 409 -5.40 24.81 12.07
CA TYR A 409 -5.18 25.37 10.73
C TYR A 409 -5.68 26.81 10.65
N LYS A 410 -4.77 27.73 10.37
CA LYS A 410 -5.10 29.12 10.03
C LYS A 410 -5.57 29.18 8.58
N HIS A 411 -6.65 29.93 8.31
CA HIS A 411 -7.22 30.30 6.98
C HIS A 411 -8.45 29.53 6.44
N VAL A 412 -9.16 28.71 7.23
CA VAL A 412 -10.35 27.95 6.75
C VAL A 412 -11.67 28.77 6.84
N SER A 413 -11.56 30.08 6.99
CA SER A 413 -12.62 30.99 7.45
C SER A 413 -13.83 31.17 6.53
N ALA A 414 -13.75 30.78 5.25
CA ALA A 414 -14.85 30.97 4.31
C ALA A 414 -15.89 29.84 4.30
N LEU A 415 -15.63 28.73 4.99
CA LEU A 415 -16.44 27.52 4.90
C LEU A 415 -17.68 27.48 5.81
N PHE A 416 -17.79 28.40 6.75
CA PHE A 416 -18.68 28.23 7.91
C PHE A 416 -20.01 28.99 7.86
N GLN A 417 -20.57 29.24 6.68
CA GLN A 417 -21.96 29.69 6.55
C GLN A 417 -22.99 28.54 6.54
N TYR A 418 -22.57 27.26 6.57
CA TYR A 418 -23.48 26.11 6.41
C TYR A 418 -23.12 24.92 7.33
N PRO A 419 -23.73 24.81 8.52
CA PRO A 419 -23.38 23.80 9.54
C PRO A 419 -23.71 22.34 9.19
N TRP A 420 -24.49 22.07 8.15
CA TRP A 420 -24.92 20.72 7.73
C TRP A 420 -23.99 20.05 6.72
N ILE A 421 -22.87 20.69 6.38
CA ILE A 421 -21.91 20.26 5.35
C ILE A 421 -21.22 18.92 5.68
N PHE A 422 -21.25 18.47 6.93
CA PHE A 422 -20.28 17.47 7.38
C PHE A 422 -20.85 16.05 7.52
N GLY A 423 -22.08 15.83 7.04
CA GLY A 423 -22.66 14.50 6.86
C GLY A 423 -22.51 14.00 5.43
N ASN A 424 -21.63 13.03 5.20
CA ASN A 424 -21.39 12.40 3.90
C ASN A 424 -20.90 13.41 2.85
N CYS A 425 -19.59 13.73 2.86
CA CYS A 425 -18.97 14.77 2.04
C CYS A 425 -19.45 14.74 0.57
N GLN A 426 -19.61 13.56 -0.04
CA GLN A 426 -20.12 13.40 -1.40
C GLN A 426 -21.54 13.98 -1.63
N LYS A 427 -22.45 13.79 -0.67
CA LYS A 427 -23.82 14.36 -0.73
C LYS A 427 -23.77 15.87 -0.57
N THR A 428 -22.96 16.35 0.36
CA THR A 428 -22.75 17.78 0.59
C THR A 428 -22.16 18.48 -0.64
N PHE A 429 -21.12 17.93 -1.27
CA PHE A 429 -20.54 18.48 -2.49
C PHE A 429 -21.57 18.56 -3.61
N THR A 430 -22.40 17.53 -3.76
CA THR A 430 -23.47 17.47 -4.77
C THR A 430 -24.58 18.49 -4.51
N ASP A 431 -24.99 18.66 -3.26
CA ASP A 431 -26.05 19.60 -2.87
C ASP A 431 -25.54 21.07 -2.96
N ILE A 432 -24.29 21.36 -2.59
CA ILE A 432 -23.65 22.68 -2.77
C ILE A 432 -23.51 23.03 -4.26
N TRP A 433 -23.03 22.11 -5.09
CA TRP A 433 -22.94 22.35 -6.54
C TRP A 433 -24.33 22.63 -7.13
N ARG A 434 -25.34 21.84 -6.74
CA ARG A 434 -26.73 22.02 -7.19
C ARG A 434 -27.32 23.37 -6.75
N ASP A 435 -27.00 23.83 -5.54
CA ASP A 435 -27.56 25.05 -4.95
C ASP A 435 -26.80 26.33 -5.34
N HIS A 436 -25.51 26.23 -5.71
CA HIS A 436 -24.65 27.39 -6.01
C HIS A 436 -24.15 27.48 -7.46
N ALA A 437 -24.31 26.44 -8.29
CA ALA A 437 -24.13 26.56 -9.75
C ALA A 437 -25.29 27.31 -10.43
N LEU A 438 -26.35 27.66 -9.69
CA LEU A 438 -27.41 28.54 -10.14
C LEU A 438 -27.34 29.89 -9.39
N PRO A 439 -27.67 31.03 -10.04
CA PRO A 439 -27.23 32.37 -9.64
C PRO A 439 -28.04 32.97 -8.47
N ALA A 440 -28.39 32.19 -7.45
CA ALA A 440 -29.41 32.57 -6.48
C ALA A 440 -28.92 32.95 -5.07
N ASN A 441 -27.62 32.84 -4.73
CA ASN A 441 -27.15 33.22 -3.39
C ASN A 441 -25.88 34.13 -3.41
N PRO A 442 -26.01 35.44 -3.12
CA PRO A 442 -24.90 36.40 -3.16
C PRO A 442 -23.95 36.36 -1.94
N ALA A 443 -24.18 35.50 -0.95
CA ALA A 443 -23.42 35.46 0.30
C ALA A 443 -22.11 34.65 0.24
N VAL A 444 -21.95 33.78 -0.76
CA VAL A 444 -20.74 32.96 -0.95
C VAL A 444 -20.05 33.40 -2.23
N ARG A 445 -18.88 34.02 -2.09
CA ARG A 445 -18.00 34.23 -3.24
C ARG A 445 -17.35 32.89 -3.57
N LEU A 446 -17.82 32.25 -4.63
CA LEU A 446 -17.27 30.99 -5.15
C LEU A 446 -15.73 30.91 -5.12
N PRO A 447 -14.96 31.98 -5.47
CA PRO A 447 -13.50 31.93 -5.37
C PRO A 447 -12.95 31.67 -3.96
N VAL A 448 -13.57 32.25 -2.92
CA VAL A 448 -13.11 32.12 -1.52
C VAL A 448 -13.50 30.76 -0.94
N PHE A 449 -14.66 30.23 -1.34
CA PHE A 449 -15.05 28.86 -1.02
C PHE A 449 -14.12 27.84 -1.68
N LEU A 450 -13.78 28.05 -2.96
CA LEU A 450 -12.82 27.20 -3.67
C LEU A 450 -11.41 27.30 -3.04
N GLU A 451 -10.99 28.46 -2.56
CA GLU A 451 -9.70 28.67 -1.86
C GLU A 451 -9.65 27.99 -0.48
N ALA A 452 -10.69 28.13 0.35
CA ALA A 452 -10.72 27.47 1.67
C ALA A 452 -10.90 25.95 1.55
N MET A 453 -11.68 25.50 0.58
CA MET A 453 -11.68 24.09 0.22
C MET A 453 -10.30 23.68 -0.31
N SER A 454 -9.56 24.59 -0.98
CA SER A 454 -8.20 24.38 -1.51
C SER A 454 -7.33 23.67 -0.50
N THR A 455 -7.20 24.33 0.64
CA THR A 455 -6.37 23.90 1.75
C THR A 455 -6.80 22.56 2.33
N ILE A 456 -8.11 22.31 2.45
CA ILE A 456 -8.62 21.05 3.02
C ILE A 456 -8.36 19.87 2.07
N VAL A 457 -8.62 20.01 0.76
CA VAL A 457 -8.31 18.90 -0.16
C VAL A 457 -6.82 18.79 -0.39
N ASP A 458 -6.04 19.88 -0.37
CA ASP A 458 -4.57 19.78 -0.43
C ASP A 458 -4.05 18.93 0.74
N MET A 459 -4.50 19.24 1.96
CA MET A 459 -4.17 18.46 3.15
C MET A 459 -4.58 17.00 3.03
N LEU A 460 -5.83 16.72 2.65
CA LEU A 460 -6.35 15.35 2.59
C LEU A 460 -5.83 14.55 1.38
N SER A 461 -5.52 15.23 0.27
CA SER A 461 -4.81 14.71 -0.90
C SER A 461 -3.40 14.28 -0.53
N ASP A 462 -2.68 15.16 0.17
CA ASP A 462 -1.35 14.87 0.70
C ASP A 462 -1.37 13.66 1.61
N TRP A 463 -2.42 13.51 2.41
CA TRP A 463 -2.58 12.35 3.28
C TRP A 463 -3.01 11.07 2.53
N GLY A 464 -3.35 11.15 1.25
CA GLY A 464 -3.78 10.00 0.45
C GLY A 464 -5.27 9.68 0.52
N TYR A 465 -6.09 10.57 1.09
CA TYR A 465 -7.48 10.30 1.47
C TYR A 465 -8.54 11.15 0.78
N ILE A 466 -8.21 11.98 -0.23
CA ILE A 466 -9.19 12.53 -1.18
C ILE A 466 -8.69 12.30 -2.61
N ALA A 467 -9.59 11.82 -3.47
CA ALA A 467 -9.44 11.71 -4.91
C ALA A 467 -10.48 12.60 -5.61
N ILE A 468 -10.10 13.55 -6.45
CA ILE A 468 -11.07 14.38 -7.16
C ILE A 468 -11.43 13.74 -8.52
N LEU A 469 -12.72 13.46 -8.75
CA LEU A 469 -13.29 12.76 -9.93
C LEU A 469 -14.04 13.68 -10.90
N SER A 470 -14.13 13.26 -12.15
CA SER A 470 -14.68 14.02 -13.29
C SER A 470 -16.10 13.62 -13.73
N GLU A 471 -16.71 14.53 -14.51
CA GLU A 471 -18.00 14.55 -15.24
C GLU A 471 -19.28 15.10 -14.52
N PRO A 472 -19.85 16.22 -15.03
CA PRO A 472 -21.16 16.71 -14.58
C PRO A 472 -22.29 15.76 -15.01
N GLY A 473 -23.00 15.19 -14.03
CA GLY A 473 -24.31 14.57 -14.25
C GLY A 473 -24.38 13.05 -14.13
N GLU A 474 -23.29 12.34 -13.88
CA GLU A 474 -23.33 10.90 -13.61
C GLU A 474 -23.20 10.61 -12.10
N LEU A 475 -24.12 9.80 -11.57
CA LEU A 475 -23.97 9.19 -10.26
C LEU A 475 -22.76 8.27 -10.31
N LEU A 476 -21.72 8.55 -9.51
CA LEU A 476 -20.70 7.54 -9.19
C LEU A 476 -21.42 6.23 -8.86
N PRO A 477 -21.00 5.08 -9.41
CA PRO A 477 -21.71 3.82 -9.23
C PRO A 477 -22.00 3.63 -7.74
N ASN A 478 -23.26 3.37 -7.42
CA ASN A 478 -23.69 3.13 -6.05
C ASN A 478 -23.05 1.80 -5.61
N VAL A 479 -21.83 1.85 -5.07
CA VAL A 479 -21.07 0.67 -4.67
C VAL A 479 -21.62 0.17 -3.32
N GLY A 480 -22.84 -0.37 -3.36
CA GLY A 480 -23.52 -1.18 -2.37
C GLY A 480 -23.17 -0.92 -0.90
N SER A 481 -23.90 -0.03 -0.25
CA SER A 481 -24.08 -0.05 1.20
C SER A 481 -25.01 -1.20 1.62
N LYS A 482 -24.60 -2.45 1.40
CA LYS A 482 -25.22 -3.57 2.14
C LYS A 482 -24.60 -3.64 3.54
N ARG A 483 -24.97 -2.68 4.39
CA ARG A 483 -25.31 -3.06 5.77
C ARG A 483 -26.65 -3.76 5.66
N GLU A 484 -26.64 -5.09 5.53
CA GLU A 484 -27.76 -5.83 6.05
C GLU A 484 -27.84 -5.48 7.53
N ASN A 485 -28.91 -4.79 7.91
CA ASN A 485 -29.32 -4.60 9.30
C ASN A 485 -29.37 -5.99 9.95
N GLN A 486 -28.28 -6.43 10.57
CA GLN A 486 -28.38 -7.35 11.69
C GLN A 486 -28.92 -6.51 12.84
N GLY A 487 -30.23 -6.63 13.05
CA GLY A 487 -30.92 -6.02 14.16
C GLY A 487 -30.22 -6.40 15.46
N TYR A 488 -29.95 -5.41 16.29
CA TYR A 488 -29.83 -5.62 17.72
C TYR A 488 -31.16 -6.21 18.19
N GLY A 489 -31.22 -7.55 18.27
CA GLY A 489 -32.19 -8.24 19.09
C GLY A 489 -31.81 -8.00 20.54
N GLU A 490 -32.78 -7.52 21.31
CA GLU A 490 -32.74 -7.51 22.77
C GLU A 490 -32.29 -8.88 23.30
N LEU A 491 -31.19 -8.88 24.07
CA LEU A 491 -31.04 -9.56 25.37
C LEU A 491 -29.66 -9.26 25.98
#